data_AF-G0N8S2-F1
#
_entry.id   AF-G0N8S2-F1
#
_cell.length_a   1.000
_cell.length_b   1.000
_cell.length_c   1.000
_cell.angle_alpha   90.00
_cell.angle_beta   90.00
_cell.angle_gamma   90.00
#
_symmetry.space_group_name_H-M   'P 1'
#
loop_
_entity.id
_entity.type
_entity.pdbx_description
1 polymer ?
#
loop_
_entity_poly.entity_id
_entity_poly.type
_entity_poly.pdbx_seq_one_letter_code
_entity_poly.pdbx_strand_id
1 'polypeptide(L)'
;MLSTSGAFIIGLFFFVSIFDIFIVKANENSNDNKNLDEKFEDSLSIQNENTDTSQGGNLLPTLQDRNSKDHSTLKFLFCVSCGYKQAFMQFSDLANEKYPDILIDGDNFAPALWKTFLAQAIGIVKSVLLIIIMTGTNPFETLGFGYPQLLQRAHNNKLSFGMLLYLLANMIESCLLATGAFEIFLNGEQIWSKIETGRVPSPEEFIQLIDAKLVNKTVY
;
A
#
# COMPACT_ATOMS: atom_id res chain seq x y z
N MET A 1 26.95 -26.88 20.84
CA MET A 1 27.55 -25.53 20.79
C MET A 1 27.72 -25.18 19.32
N LEU A 2 26.89 -24.28 18.79
CA LEU A 2 27.05 -23.78 17.42
C LEU A 2 28.32 -22.92 17.42
N SER A 3 29.31 -23.22 16.56
CA SER A 3 30.53 -22.42 16.51
C SER A 3 30.18 -20.98 16.18
N THR A 4 30.90 -20.02 16.75
CA THR A 4 30.68 -18.58 16.53
C THR A 4 30.64 -18.25 15.02
N SER A 5 31.41 -18.97 14.21
CA SER A 5 31.41 -18.86 12.74
C SER A 5 30.14 -19.40 12.09
N GLY A 6 29.56 -20.49 12.62
CA GLY A 6 28.30 -21.05 12.11
C GLY A 6 27.09 -20.15 12.37
N ALA A 7 27.06 -19.46 13.52
CA ALA A 7 26.04 -18.45 13.80
C ALA A 7 26.15 -17.24 12.86
N PHE A 8 27.37 -16.86 12.49
CA PHE A 8 27.64 -15.75 11.57
C PHE A 8 27.15 -16.05 10.15
N ILE A 9 27.42 -17.27 9.67
CA ILE A 9 27.00 -17.72 8.34
C ILE A 9 25.48 -17.75 8.25
N ILE A 10 24.80 -18.32 9.25
CA ILE A 10 23.33 -18.38 9.28
C ILE A 10 22.76 -16.96 9.35
N GLY A 11 23.30 -16.08 10.19
CA GLY A 11 22.91 -14.67 10.25
C GLY A 11 23.08 -13.93 8.93
N LEU A 12 24.16 -14.20 8.19
CA LEU A 12 24.43 -13.60 6.88
C LEU A 12 23.49 -14.15 5.79
N PHE A 13 23.16 -15.44 5.80
CA PHE A 13 22.15 -16.00 4.89
C PHE A 13 20.75 -15.42 5.13
N PHE A 14 20.34 -15.28 6.40
CA PHE A 14 19.10 -14.59 6.72
C PHE A 14 19.14 -13.12 6.31
N PHE A 15 20.28 -12.43 6.51
CA PHE A 15 20.46 -11.06 6.06
C PHE A 15 20.32 -10.93 4.55
N VAL A 16 20.99 -11.77 3.77
CA VAL A 16 20.89 -11.74 2.30
C VAL A 16 19.47 -12.06 1.82
N SER A 17 18.82 -13.09 2.36
CA SER A 17 17.41 -13.39 2.01
C SER A 17 16.45 -12.25 2.36
N ILE A 18 16.64 -11.61 3.51
CA ILE A 18 15.81 -10.48 3.92
C ILE A 18 16.11 -9.26 3.05
N PHE A 19 17.39 -8.98 2.75
CA PHE A 19 17.79 -7.88 1.87
C PHE A 19 17.30 -8.06 0.43
N ASP A 20 17.32 -9.28 -0.11
CA ASP A 20 16.80 -9.58 -1.44
C ASP A 20 15.29 -9.29 -1.51
N ILE A 21 14.51 -9.68 -0.49
CA ILE A 21 13.09 -9.37 -0.38
C ILE A 21 12.86 -7.85 -0.31
N PHE A 22 13.69 -7.13 0.45
CA PHE A 22 13.60 -5.66 0.55
C PHE A 22 13.99 -4.96 -0.75
N ILE A 23 15.02 -5.43 -1.45
CA ILE A 23 15.43 -4.90 -2.76
C ILE A 23 14.29 -5.09 -3.77
N VAL A 24 13.68 -6.28 -3.80
CA VAL A 24 12.53 -6.55 -4.68
C VAL A 24 11.37 -5.60 -4.39
N LYS A 25 11.03 -5.40 -3.11
CA LYS A 25 9.93 -4.50 -2.71
C LYS A 25 10.22 -3.02 -2.96
N ALA A 26 11.48 -2.61 -2.85
CA ALA A 26 11.91 -1.26 -3.22
C ALA A 26 11.84 -1.02 -4.74
N ASN A 27 12.13 -2.06 -5.54
CA ASN A 27 12.06 -1.98 -6.99
C ASN A 27 10.60 -1.93 -7.49
N GLU A 28 9.68 -2.62 -6.80
CA GLU A 28 8.24 -2.57 -7.05
C GLU A 28 7.67 -1.16 -6.79
N ASN A 29 7.95 -0.56 -5.63
CA ASN A 29 7.57 0.83 -5.33
C ASN A 29 8.20 1.86 -6.29
N SER A 30 9.39 1.59 -6.83
CA SER A 30 10.03 2.46 -7.83
C SER A 30 9.30 2.40 -9.17
N ASN A 31 8.81 1.22 -9.56
CA ASN A 31 8.04 1.05 -10.79
C ASN A 31 6.64 1.68 -10.69
N ASP A 32 6.01 1.69 -9.52
CA ASP A 32 4.73 2.38 -9.30
C ASP A 32 4.87 3.91 -9.35
N ASN A 33 5.94 4.46 -8.75
CA ASN A 33 6.22 5.90 -8.81
C ASN A 33 6.60 6.33 -10.23
N LYS A 34 7.38 5.53 -10.96
CA LYS A 34 7.67 5.79 -12.38
C LYS A 34 6.42 5.75 -13.24
N ASN A 35 5.49 4.83 -13.00
CA ASN A 35 4.20 4.81 -13.70
C ASN A 35 3.36 6.05 -13.38
N LEU A 36 3.43 6.60 -12.16
CA LEU A 36 2.75 7.83 -11.78
C LEU A 36 3.38 9.07 -12.46
N ASP A 37 4.71 9.14 -12.48
CA ASP A 37 5.45 10.24 -13.10
C ASP A 37 5.32 10.21 -14.63
N GLU A 38 5.37 9.03 -15.25
CA GLU A 38 5.17 8.84 -16.71
C GLU A 38 3.73 9.16 -17.11
N LYS A 39 2.73 8.84 -16.26
CA LYS A 39 1.32 9.22 -16.47
C LYS A 39 1.05 10.72 -16.24
N PHE A 40 1.88 11.38 -15.44
CA PHE A 40 1.84 12.83 -15.20
C PHE A 40 2.56 13.62 -16.30
N GLU A 41 3.67 13.09 -16.86
CA GLU A 41 4.32 13.68 -18.03
C GLU A 41 3.50 13.49 -19.32
N ASP A 42 2.83 12.35 -19.50
CA ASP A 42 1.94 12.09 -20.65
C ASP A 42 0.66 12.97 -20.61
N SER A 43 0.29 13.48 -19.43
CA SER A 43 -0.79 14.47 -19.31
C SER A 43 -0.32 15.93 -19.48
N LEU A 44 0.99 16.20 -19.42
CA LEU A 44 1.56 17.54 -19.67
C LEU A 44 1.91 17.75 -21.16
N SER A 45 2.18 16.69 -21.91
CA SER A 45 2.53 16.75 -23.34
C SER A 45 1.32 16.97 -24.27
N ILE A 46 0.10 16.66 -23.82
CA ILE A 46 -1.13 16.77 -24.65
C ILE A 46 -1.61 18.23 -24.83
N GLN A 47 -1.08 19.20 -24.06
CA GLN A 47 -1.58 20.58 -24.11
C GLN A 47 -0.94 21.49 -25.16
N ASN A 48 0.04 21.04 -25.94
CA ASN A 48 0.71 21.89 -26.94
C ASN A 48 0.89 21.20 -28.29
N GLU A 49 -0.17 21.04 -29.08
CA GLU A 49 -0.10 21.21 -30.55
C GLU A 49 -1.50 21.12 -31.19
N ASN A 50 -2.01 22.26 -31.64
CA ASN A 50 -2.99 22.32 -32.73
C ASN A 50 -2.33 23.17 -33.81
N THR A 51 -2.04 22.64 -35.01
CA THR A 51 -2.71 22.99 -36.28
C THR A 51 -2.20 22.10 -37.44
N ASP A 52 -3.12 21.78 -38.37
CA ASP A 52 -2.93 21.45 -39.79
C ASP A 52 -2.85 19.99 -40.30
N THR A 53 -4.03 19.50 -40.71
CA THR A 53 -4.44 18.99 -42.05
C THR A 53 -3.55 18.04 -42.89
N SER A 54 -4.19 16.92 -43.27
CA SER A 54 -4.09 16.10 -44.51
C SER A 54 -3.31 14.78 -44.57
N GLN A 55 -4.10 13.74 -44.89
CA GLN A 55 -3.86 12.55 -45.73
C GLN A 55 -2.98 11.36 -45.25
N GLY A 56 -3.65 10.20 -45.13
CA GLY A 56 -3.21 8.95 -45.79
C GLY A 56 -2.44 7.89 -44.99
N GLY A 57 -3.08 6.74 -44.73
CA GLY A 57 -2.46 5.40 -44.82
C GLY A 57 -2.00 4.67 -43.54
N ASN A 58 -2.63 3.50 -43.32
CA ASN A 58 -2.06 2.23 -42.80
C ASN A 58 -1.80 2.00 -41.28
N LEU A 59 -2.81 1.38 -40.64
CA LEU A 59 -2.80 0.14 -39.81
C LEU A 59 -1.68 -0.08 -38.75
N LEU A 60 -2.05 0.01 -37.46
CA LEU A 60 -1.91 -1.02 -36.40
C LEU A 60 -2.68 -0.55 -35.13
N PRO A 61 -3.41 -1.41 -34.40
CA PRO A 61 -4.59 -0.98 -33.66
C PRO A 61 -4.23 -0.33 -32.32
N THR A 62 -4.65 0.92 -32.18
CA THR A 62 -4.92 1.54 -30.89
C THR A 62 -6.00 0.71 -30.20
N LEU A 63 -5.71 0.17 -29.01
CA LEU A 63 -6.77 -0.17 -28.04
C LEU A 63 -7.31 1.15 -27.48
N GLN A 64 -7.93 1.93 -28.36
CA GLN A 64 -8.81 3.02 -27.99
C GLN A 64 -10.20 2.46 -28.25
N ASP A 65 -10.76 1.83 -27.23
CA ASP A 65 -12.17 1.46 -27.24
C ASP A 65 -13.02 2.74 -27.15
N ARG A 66 -13.14 3.39 -28.30
CA ARG A 66 -14.20 4.33 -28.62
C ARG A 66 -15.47 3.53 -28.96
N ASN A 67 -16.01 2.79 -28.00
CA ASN A 67 -17.42 2.43 -27.98
C ASN A 67 -17.89 1.86 -26.62
N SER A 68 -17.43 2.43 -25.51
CA SER A 68 -18.01 2.08 -24.21
C SER A 68 -19.32 2.84 -24.07
N LYS A 69 -20.46 2.13 -24.05
CA LYS A 69 -21.64 2.60 -23.32
C LYS A 69 -21.14 3.22 -22.00
N ASP A 70 -21.58 4.43 -21.68
CA ASP A 70 -21.16 5.20 -20.49
C ASP A 70 -21.62 4.48 -19.20
N HIS A 71 -20.99 3.34 -18.91
CA HIS A 71 -21.21 2.56 -17.72
C HIS A 71 -20.57 3.33 -16.59
N SER A 72 -21.40 3.78 -15.64
CA SER A 72 -20.87 4.44 -14.47
C SER A 72 -20.00 3.46 -13.69
N THR A 73 -18.83 3.92 -13.24
CA THR A 73 -17.85 3.11 -12.51
C THR A 73 -17.90 3.47 -11.04
N LEU A 74 -18.13 2.48 -10.18
CA LEU A 74 -18.13 2.61 -8.73
C LEU A 74 -16.84 1.97 -8.20
N LYS A 75 -15.93 2.79 -7.67
CA LYS A 75 -14.64 2.34 -7.17
C LYS A 75 -14.56 2.48 -5.66
N PHE A 76 -14.15 1.40 -5.00
CA PHE A 76 -13.91 1.37 -3.56
C PHE A 76 -12.40 1.33 -3.29
N LEU A 77 -11.91 2.25 -2.45
CA LEU A 77 -10.55 2.17 -1.90
C LEU A 77 -10.64 1.91 -0.41
N PHE A 78 -10.15 0.76 0.04
CA PHE A 78 -10.29 0.36 1.44
C PHE A 78 -9.03 -0.27 2.02
N CYS A 79 -8.88 -0.21 3.34
CA CYS A 79 -7.78 -0.85 4.04
C CYS A 79 -8.02 -2.37 4.15
N VAL A 80 -7.31 -3.16 3.33
CA VAL A 80 -7.41 -4.63 3.35
C VAL A 80 -6.89 -5.21 4.67
N SER A 81 -5.77 -4.70 5.19
CA SER A 81 -5.17 -5.14 6.47
C SER A 81 -6.04 -4.83 7.69
N CYS A 82 -6.98 -3.90 7.56
CA CYS A 82 -7.91 -3.50 8.62
C CYS A 82 -9.21 -4.33 8.61
N GLY A 83 -9.38 -5.26 7.67
CA GLY A 83 -10.58 -6.12 7.59
C GLY A 83 -11.77 -5.51 6.84
N TYR A 84 -11.61 -4.39 6.12
CA TYR A 84 -12.71 -3.76 5.37
C TYR A 84 -13.16 -4.54 4.12
N LYS A 85 -12.48 -5.64 3.77
CA LYS A 85 -12.86 -6.50 2.64
C LYS A 85 -14.30 -7.00 2.74
N GLN A 86 -14.76 -7.33 3.95
CA GLN A 86 -16.14 -7.80 4.15
C GLN A 86 -17.17 -6.68 3.94
N ALA A 87 -16.86 -5.46 4.42
CA ALA A 87 -17.71 -4.30 4.16
C ALA A 87 -17.80 -4.01 2.67
N PHE A 88 -16.66 -4.00 1.96
CA PHE A 88 -16.61 -3.87 0.51
C PHE A 88 -17.52 -4.88 -0.21
N MET A 89 -17.44 -6.17 0.16
CA MET A 89 -18.30 -7.21 -0.43
C MET A 89 -19.79 -6.90 -0.22
N GLN A 90 -20.20 -6.53 0.99
CA GLN A 90 -21.59 -6.19 1.30
C GLN A 90 -22.10 -4.99 0.49
N PHE A 91 -21.31 -3.91 0.39
CA PHE A 91 -21.68 -2.74 -0.41
C PHE A 91 -21.68 -3.03 -1.91
N SER A 92 -20.79 -3.92 -2.37
CA SER A 92 -20.74 -4.34 -3.77
C SER A 92 -21.97 -5.17 -4.15
N ASP A 93 -22.38 -6.10 -3.28
CA ASP A 93 -23.59 -6.89 -3.47
C ASP A 93 -24.83 -6.00 -3.52
N LEU A 94 -24.93 -5.04 -2.59
CA LEU A 94 -26.01 -4.06 -2.54
C LEU A 94 -26.06 -3.16 -3.80
N ALA A 95 -24.89 -2.72 -4.26
CA ALA A 95 -24.79 -1.92 -5.47
C ALA A 95 -25.18 -2.72 -6.73
N ASN A 96 -24.75 -3.97 -6.83
CA ASN A 96 -25.11 -4.88 -7.93
C ASN A 96 -26.62 -5.16 -7.96
N GLU A 97 -27.26 -5.32 -6.80
CA GLU A 97 -28.71 -5.54 -6.72
C GLU A 97 -29.51 -4.34 -7.22
N LYS A 98 -29.10 -3.12 -6.84
CA LYS A 98 -29.83 -1.89 -7.17
C LYS A 98 -29.45 -1.28 -8.52
N TYR A 99 -28.20 -1.46 -8.97
CA TYR A 99 -27.64 -0.84 -10.18
C TYR A 99 -26.84 -1.86 -11.02
N PRO A 100 -27.51 -2.76 -11.77
CA PRO A 100 -26.85 -3.84 -12.50
C PRO A 100 -25.96 -3.36 -13.67
N ASP A 101 -26.14 -2.11 -14.13
CA ASP A 101 -25.38 -1.54 -15.24
C ASP A 101 -24.08 -0.80 -14.80
N ILE A 102 -23.81 -0.73 -13.49
CA ILE A 102 -22.62 -0.07 -12.92
C ILE A 102 -21.47 -1.06 -12.77
N LEU A 103 -20.28 -0.66 -13.20
CA LEU A 103 -19.07 -1.45 -13.02
C LEU A 103 -18.49 -1.21 -11.63
N ILE A 104 -18.30 -2.27 -10.84
CA ILE A 104 -17.75 -2.17 -9.49
C ILE A 104 -16.28 -2.59 -9.49
N ASP A 105 -15.42 -1.70 -8.98
CA ASP A 105 -13.99 -1.93 -8.80
C ASP A 105 -13.60 -1.78 -7.32
N GLY A 106 -12.63 -2.56 -6.88
CA GLY A 106 -12.22 -2.62 -5.47
C GLY A 106 -10.72 -2.74 -5.33
N ASP A 107 -10.10 -1.71 -4.77
CA ASP A 107 -8.65 -1.59 -4.63
C ASP A 107 -8.21 -1.32 -3.18
N ASN A 108 -6.95 -1.63 -2.88
CA ASN A 108 -6.38 -1.34 -1.57
C ASN A 108 -6.00 0.14 -1.46
N PHE A 109 -6.44 0.79 -0.39
CA PHE A 109 -6.07 2.18 -0.12
C PHE A 109 -4.59 2.28 0.25
N ALA A 110 -3.79 2.92 -0.61
CA ALA A 110 -2.37 3.10 -0.37
C ALA A 110 -2.11 4.01 0.84
N PRO A 111 -1.30 3.59 1.83
CA PRO A 111 -0.87 4.47 2.91
C PRO A 111 -0.05 5.65 2.39
N ALA A 112 -0.12 6.78 3.10
CA ALA A 112 0.67 7.96 2.78
C ALA A 112 2.17 7.61 2.70
N LEU A 113 2.87 8.20 1.72
CA LEU A 113 4.28 7.88 1.42
C LEU A 113 5.18 7.92 2.65
N TRP A 114 5.05 8.94 3.51
CA TRP A 114 5.85 9.05 4.73
C TRP A 114 5.64 7.87 5.70
N LYS A 115 4.41 7.31 5.78
CA LYS A 115 4.12 6.13 6.62
C LYS A 115 4.82 4.89 6.06
N THR A 116 4.85 4.75 4.73
CA THR A 116 5.55 3.62 4.08
C THR A 116 7.06 3.67 4.31
N PHE A 117 7.68 4.85 4.17
CA PHE A 117 9.10 5.04 4.46
C PHE A 117 9.42 4.72 5.92
N LEU A 118 8.58 5.19 6.85
CA LEU A 118 8.80 4.92 8.28
C LEU A 118 8.62 3.43 8.62
N ALA A 119 7.62 2.76 8.05
CA ALA A 119 7.43 1.31 8.20
C ALA A 119 8.65 0.54 7.67
N GLN A 120 9.18 0.93 6.51
CA GLN A 120 10.39 0.34 5.93
C GLN A 120 11.62 0.55 6.82
N ALA A 121 11.82 1.77 7.34
CA ALA A 121 12.92 2.08 8.25
C ALA A 121 12.84 1.22 9.52
N ILE A 122 11.64 1.04 10.10
CA ILE A 122 11.42 0.15 11.24
C ILE A 122 11.79 -1.30 10.90
N GLY A 123 11.42 -1.78 9.71
CA GLY A 123 11.78 -3.12 9.23
C GLY A 123 13.30 -3.35 9.16
N ILE A 124 14.05 -2.36 8.68
CA ILE A 124 15.51 -2.41 8.60
C ILE A 124 16.13 -2.39 10.02
N VAL A 125 15.72 -1.44 10.86
CA VAL A 125 16.21 -1.31 12.24
C VAL A 125 15.94 -2.59 13.04
N LYS A 126 14.74 -3.16 12.92
CA LYS A 126 14.36 -4.46 13.51
C LYS A 126 15.32 -5.57 13.10
N SER A 127 15.62 -5.68 11.81
CA SER A 127 16.49 -6.73 11.27
C SER A 127 17.93 -6.59 11.78
N VAL A 128 18.45 -5.36 11.83
CA VAL A 128 19.80 -5.08 12.39
C VAL A 128 19.86 -5.42 13.87
N LEU A 129 18.87 -5.00 14.65
CA LEU A 129 18.80 -5.31 16.09
C LEU A 129 18.72 -6.81 16.35
N LEU A 130 17.95 -7.55 15.54
CA LEU A 130 17.84 -9.00 15.67
C LEU A 130 19.20 -9.69 15.46
N ILE A 131 19.97 -9.24 14.46
CA ILE A 131 21.32 -9.77 14.18
C ILE A 131 22.28 -9.50 15.35
N ILE A 132 22.24 -8.29 15.92
CA ILE A 132 23.06 -7.94 17.08
C ILE A 132 22.73 -8.84 18.28
N ILE A 133 21.44 -9.09 18.54
CA ILE A 133 21.00 -9.95 19.65
C ILE A 133 21.42 -11.41 19.42
N MET A 134 21.23 -11.94 18.20
CA MET A 134 21.53 -13.33 17.90
C MET A 134 23.04 -13.61 17.89
N THR A 135 23.81 -12.74 17.25
CA THR A 135 25.28 -12.86 17.20
C THR A 135 25.89 -12.70 18.59
N GLY A 136 25.28 -11.90 19.47
CA GLY A 136 25.80 -11.66 20.82
C GLY A 136 26.96 -10.67 20.85
N THR A 137 27.18 -9.92 19.77
CA THR A 137 28.21 -8.88 19.67
C THR A 137 27.73 -7.58 20.29
N ASN A 138 28.60 -6.86 21.01
CA ASN A 138 28.30 -5.55 21.57
C ASN A 138 28.92 -4.42 20.72
N PRO A 139 28.20 -3.85 19.74
CA PRO A 139 28.72 -2.75 18.93
C PRO A 139 28.85 -1.43 19.70
N PHE A 140 28.27 -1.33 20.90
CA PHE A 140 28.38 -0.12 21.73
C PHE A 140 29.74 -0.02 22.43
N GLU A 141 30.44 -1.14 22.60
CA GLU A 141 31.78 -1.18 23.18
C GLU A 141 32.80 -0.53 22.24
N THR A 142 32.69 -0.77 20.93
CA THR A 142 33.57 -0.15 19.92
C THR A 142 33.34 1.36 19.77
N LEU A 143 32.17 1.85 20.20
CA LEU A 143 31.82 3.28 20.22
C LEU A 143 32.13 3.96 21.57
N GLY A 144 32.66 3.23 22.55
CA GLY A 144 33.00 3.78 23.88
C GLY A 144 31.81 3.95 24.84
N PHE A 145 30.61 3.47 24.47
CA PHE A 145 29.41 3.52 25.33
C PHE A 145 29.29 2.33 26.29
N GLY A 146 30.24 1.40 26.26
CA GLY A 146 30.27 0.22 27.14
C GLY A 146 29.19 -0.80 26.80
N TYR A 147 28.73 -1.55 27.81
CA TYR A 147 27.71 -2.58 27.64
C TYR A 147 26.36 -2.11 28.22
N PRO A 148 25.39 -1.71 27.39
CA PRO A 148 24.08 -1.29 27.88
C PRO A 148 23.31 -2.46 28.53
N GLN A 149 22.70 -2.22 29.70
CA GLN A 149 21.99 -3.25 30.47
C GLN A 149 20.88 -3.95 29.68
N LEU A 150 20.18 -3.22 28.80
CA LEU A 150 19.11 -3.80 27.97
C LEU A 150 19.66 -4.85 27.00
N LEU A 151 20.80 -4.53 26.37
CA LEU A 151 21.47 -5.46 25.47
C LEU A 151 22.01 -6.66 26.25
N GLN A 152 22.46 -6.46 27.49
CA GLN A 152 23.00 -7.53 28.32
C GLN A 152 21.92 -8.54 28.68
N ARG A 153 20.73 -8.04 29.02
CA ARG A 153 19.55 -8.88 29.24
C ARG A 153 19.13 -9.60 27.96
N ALA A 154 19.18 -8.91 26.82
CA ALA A 154 18.87 -9.51 25.53
C ALA A 154 19.86 -10.63 25.15
N HIS A 155 21.16 -10.46 25.41
CA HIS A 155 22.16 -11.49 25.15
C HIS A 155 22.10 -12.67 26.12
N ASN A 156 21.67 -12.45 27.37
CA ASN A 156 21.43 -13.53 28.33
C ASN A 156 20.26 -14.42 27.91
N ASN A 157 19.22 -13.85 27.27
CA ASN A 157 18.09 -14.61 26.75
C ASN A 157 17.75 -14.21 25.31
N LYS A 158 18.62 -14.63 24.38
CA LYS A 158 18.58 -14.25 22.96
C LYS A 158 17.27 -14.61 22.27
N LEU A 159 16.76 -15.81 22.52
CA LEU A 159 15.57 -16.32 21.84
C LEU A 159 14.30 -15.59 22.29
N SER A 160 14.09 -15.44 23.60
CA SER A 160 12.89 -14.76 24.11
C SER A 160 12.89 -13.26 23.77
N PHE A 161 14.02 -12.56 23.96
CA PHE A 161 14.11 -11.15 23.60
C PHE A 161 14.05 -10.92 22.08
N GLY A 162 14.70 -11.79 21.30
CA GLY A 162 14.65 -11.73 19.84
C GLY A 162 13.22 -11.93 19.30
N MET A 163 12.50 -12.93 19.82
CA MET A 163 11.10 -13.18 19.45
C MET A 163 10.19 -12.01 19.85
N LEU A 164 10.35 -11.47 21.06
CA LEU A 164 9.59 -10.31 21.53
C LEU A 164 9.85 -9.08 20.65
N LEU A 165 11.11 -8.78 20.36
CA LEU A 165 11.51 -7.68 19.49
C LEU A 165 10.88 -7.82 18.10
N TYR A 166 10.96 -9.02 17.52
CA TYR A 166 10.39 -9.30 16.20
C TYR A 166 8.87 -9.10 16.18
N LEU A 167 8.16 -9.63 17.18
CA LEU A 167 6.71 -9.48 17.30
C LEU A 167 6.29 -8.02 17.47
N LEU A 168 6.93 -7.29 18.38
CA LEU A 168 6.61 -5.90 18.65
C LEU A 168 6.88 -5.01 17.44
N ALA A 169 8.02 -5.20 16.78
CA ALA A 169 8.35 -4.41 15.61
C ALA A 169 7.40 -4.71 14.43
N ASN A 170 6.99 -5.97 14.23
CA ASN A 170 5.96 -6.33 13.25
C ASN A 170 4.60 -5.71 13.59
N MET A 171 4.24 -5.66 14.88
CA MET A 171 3.01 -5.02 15.33
C MET A 171 3.02 -3.53 14.99
N ILE A 172 4.11 -2.83 15.30
CA ILE A 172 4.26 -1.40 15.01
C ILE A 172 4.24 -1.15 13.49
N GLU A 173 4.96 -1.94 12.71
CA GLU A 173 4.96 -1.88 11.24
C GLU A 173 3.54 -2.05 10.68
N SER A 174 2.78 -3.02 11.20
CA SER A 174 1.38 -3.25 10.83
C SER A 174 0.48 -2.08 11.23
N CYS A 175 0.69 -1.46 12.40
CA CYS A 175 -0.05 -0.28 12.83
C CYS A 175 0.21 0.94 11.94
N LEU A 176 1.44 1.12 11.43
CA LEU A 176 1.76 2.23 10.53
C LEU A 176 1.11 2.07 9.15
N LEU A 177 1.02 0.84 8.66
CA LEU A 177 0.41 0.51 7.38
C LEU A 177 -1.12 0.41 7.45
N ALA A 178 -1.70 0.30 8.65
CA ALA A 178 -3.14 0.34 8.85
C ALA A 178 -3.67 1.76 8.63
N THR A 179 -4.17 2.03 7.42
CA THR A 179 -4.76 3.34 7.08
C THR A 179 -6.16 3.51 7.66
N GLY A 180 -6.90 2.41 7.83
CA GLY A 180 -8.28 2.43 8.29
C GLY A 180 -9.25 3.09 7.30
N ALA A 181 -8.80 3.36 6.07
CA ALA A 181 -9.56 4.08 5.06
C ALA A 181 -10.69 3.21 4.48
N PHE A 182 -11.79 3.88 4.14
CA PHE A 182 -12.90 3.30 3.39
C PHE A 182 -13.53 4.43 2.58
N GLU A 183 -13.12 4.51 1.32
CA GLU A 183 -13.41 5.60 0.41
C GLU A 183 -14.20 5.04 -0.77
N ILE A 184 -15.19 5.80 -1.22
CA ILE A 184 -16.08 5.40 -2.31
C ILE A 184 -16.07 6.50 -3.36
N PHE A 185 -15.82 6.12 -4.60
CA PHE A 185 -15.79 6.99 -5.75
C PHE A 185 -16.83 6.55 -6.77
N LEU A 186 -17.53 7.50 -7.37
CA LEU A 186 -18.44 7.27 -8.49
C LEU A 186 -17.95 8.10 -9.67
N ASN A 187 -17.61 7.44 -10.78
CA ASN A 187 -17.07 8.08 -11.99
C ASN A 187 -15.83 8.97 -11.71
N GLY A 188 -15.00 8.56 -10.75
CA GLY A 188 -13.81 9.32 -10.34
C GLY A 188 -14.06 10.44 -9.32
N GLU A 189 -15.31 10.75 -8.98
CA GLU A 189 -15.63 11.72 -7.93
C GLU A 189 -15.81 11.01 -6.57
N GLN A 190 -15.17 11.51 -5.52
CA GLN A 190 -15.32 10.99 -4.16
C GLN A 190 -16.72 11.31 -3.62
N ILE A 191 -17.51 10.27 -3.34
CA ILE A 191 -18.86 10.42 -2.76
C ILE A 191 -18.90 10.14 -1.27
N TRP A 192 -17.91 9.38 -0.76
CA TRP A 192 -17.78 9.13 0.67
C TRP A 192 -16.32 8.97 1.07
N SER A 193 -15.99 9.55 2.23
CA SER A 193 -14.72 9.32 2.91
C SER A 193 -14.94 8.97 4.36
N LYS A 194 -14.44 7.80 4.78
CA LYS A 194 -14.42 7.44 6.19
C LYS A 194 -13.42 8.28 6.97
N ILE A 195 -12.34 8.72 6.35
CA ILE A 195 -11.33 9.56 7.01
C ILE A 195 -11.94 10.92 7.36
N GLU A 196 -12.74 11.49 6.48
CA GLU A 196 -13.41 12.79 6.72
C GLU A 196 -14.62 12.66 7.65
N THR A 197 -15.46 11.64 7.45
CA THR A 197 -16.71 11.47 8.20
C THR A 197 -16.54 10.73 9.54
N GLY A 198 -15.43 10.01 9.72
CA GLY A 198 -15.14 9.18 10.89
C GLY A 198 -15.89 7.83 10.93
N ARG A 199 -16.74 7.53 9.95
CA ARG A 199 -17.54 6.29 9.91
C ARG A 199 -17.75 5.74 8.50
N VAL A 200 -18.19 4.48 8.43
CA VAL A 200 -18.68 3.84 7.20
C VAL A 200 -20.13 4.32 6.97
N PRO A 201 -20.59 4.50 5.71
CA PRO A 201 -21.96 4.93 5.45
C PRO A 201 -22.95 3.82 5.84
N SER A 202 -24.19 4.19 6.16
CA SER A 202 -25.25 3.19 6.25
C SER A 202 -25.62 2.69 4.84
N PRO A 203 -26.21 1.49 4.70
CA PRO A 203 -26.70 1.01 3.40
C PRO A 203 -27.66 2.01 2.71
N GLU A 204 -28.53 2.66 3.50
CA GLU A 204 -29.47 3.67 2.99
C GLU A 204 -28.77 4.94 2.52
N GLU A 205 -27.81 5.47 3.29
CA GLU A 205 -27.02 6.65 2.89
C GLU A 205 -26.22 6.39 1.63
N PHE A 206 -25.57 5.23 1.56
CA PHE A 206 -24.80 4.83 0.39
C PHE A 206 -25.65 4.84 -0.88
N ILE A 207 -26.85 4.27 -0.80
CA ILE A 207 -27.80 4.26 -1.90
C ILE A 207 -28.23 5.68 -2.30
N GLN A 208 -28.59 6.52 -1.32
CA GLN A 208 -29.02 7.90 -1.56
C GLN A 208 -27.94 8.75 -2.22
N LEU A 209 -26.68 8.58 -1.83
CA LEU A 209 -25.55 9.28 -2.43
C LEU A 209 -25.36 8.92 -3.90
N ILE A 210 -25.50 7.63 -4.23
CA ILE A 210 -25.44 7.16 -5.61
C ILE A 210 -26.62 7.73 -6.41
N ASP A 211 -27.85 7.61 -5.89
CA ASP A 211 -29.06 8.13 -6.54
C ASP A 211 -28.92 9.62 -6.85
N ALA A 212 -28.49 10.43 -5.87
CA ALA A 212 -28.30 11.86 -6.04
C ALA A 212 -27.27 12.20 -7.13
N LYS A 213 -26.19 11.42 -7.22
CA LYS A 213 -25.13 11.63 -8.21
C LYS A 213 -25.51 11.15 -9.61
N LEU A 214 -26.21 10.02 -9.72
CA LEU A 214 -26.72 9.53 -11.01
C LEU A 214 -27.80 10.45 -11.59
N VAL A 215 -28.69 10.99 -10.76
CA VAL A 215 -29.71 11.98 -11.18
C VAL A 215 -29.06 13.29 -11.63
N ASN A 216 -28.03 13.76 -10.94
CA ASN A 216 -27.33 14.97 -11.38
C ASN A 216 -26.63 14.80 -12.75
N LYS A 217 -26.29 13.57 -13.15
CA LYS A 217 -25.67 13.27 -14.45
C LYS A 217 -26.69 13.30 -15.61
N THR A 218 -27.98 13.06 -15.39
CA THR A 218 -29.01 13.09 -16.45
C THR A 218 -29.54 14.48 -16.78
N VAL A 219 -29.12 15.51 -16.04
CA VAL A 219 -29.58 16.90 -16.21
C VAL A 219 -28.63 17.75 -17.08
N TYR A 220 -27.46 17.22 -17.45
CA TYR A 220 -26.47 17.89 -18.33
C TYR A 220 -26.36 17.21 -19.69
#